data_AF-A0A929XTN3-F1
#
_entry.id   AF-A0A929XTN3-F1
#
_cell.length_a   1.000
_cell.length_b   1.000
_cell.length_c   1.000
_cell.angle_alpha   90.00
_cell.angle_beta   90.00
_cell.angle_gamma   90.00
#
_symmetry.space_group_name_H-M   'P 1'
#
loop_
_entity.id
_entity.type
_entity.pdbx_description
1 polymer ?
#
loop_
_entity_poly.entity_id
_entity_poly.type
_entity_poly.pdbx_seq_one_letter_code
_entity_poly.pdbx_strand_id
1 'polypeptide(L)'
;HHPEIPTLSKQAEERLERARIEEEKKYLKELSIQAQSSVKKLQQDKEVLEKRPELYRELTRCAVSKRVADAISPTFRIVALLILIAAILCCVFGAVSLIRKEGDFSIYFLMFGFSILFSLMAAGALPSGKRNKKEALKQWDAAEEAMRNYLKGKDFSLPPAYAHPSSIERMIRSIRMGRAQSVSEAFLLLKEDLRALNADVEVTRKEYEEVIAIKPMFLVTDYQA
;
A
#
# COMPACT_ATOMS: atom_id res chain seq x y z
N HIS A 1 12.09 -14.42 19.98
CA HIS A 1 10.61 -14.36 19.90
C HIS A 1 10.07 -14.99 21.17
N HIS A 2 9.35 -14.24 22.01
CA HIS A 2 8.66 -14.77 23.19
C HIS A 2 7.20 -15.01 22.83
N PRO A 3 6.81 -16.22 22.39
CA PRO A 3 5.44 -16.52 21.95
C PRO A 3 4.40 -16.52 23.10
N GLU A 4 4.85 -16.43 24.35
CA GLU A 4 4.00 -16.55 25.55
C GLU A 4 3.46 -15.21 26.07
N ILE A 5 3.88 -14.07 25.51
CA ILE A 5 3.34 -12.76 25.90
C ILE A 5 2.15 -12.47 24.98
N PRO A 6 0.91 -12.37 25.51
CA PRO A 6 -0.24 -12.00 24.71
C PRO A 6 0.00 -10.63 24.06
N THR A 7 0.10 -10.59 22.74
CA THR A 7 0.28 -9.35 21.98
C THR A 7 -0.98 -8.49 21.96
N LEU A 8 -2.12 -9.08 22.34
CA LEU A 8 -3.42 -8.43 22.47
C LEU A 8 -3.89 -8.46 23.93
N SER A 9 -4.67 -7.45 24.32
CA SER A 9 -5.43 -7.54 25.57
C SER A 9 -6.53 -8.60 25.44
N LYS A 10 -6.92 -9.23 26.56
CA LYS A 10 -8.05 -10.20 26.58
C LYS A 10 -9.31 -9.66 25.90
N GLN A 11 -9.62 -8.38 26.11
CA GLN A 11 -10.75 -7.72 25.45
C GLN A 11 -10.60 -7.65 23.92
N ALA A 12 -9.39 -7.45 23.41
CA ALA A 12 -9.14 -7.43 21.97
C ALA A 12 -9.23 -8.83 21.37
N GLU A 13 -8.77 -9.87 22.08
CA GLU A 13 -8.92 -11.27 21.65
C GLU A 13 -10.40 -11.67 21.59
N GLU A 14 -11.18 -11.33 22.61
CA GLU A 14 -12.63 -11.58 22.60
C GLU A 14 -13.34 -10.87 21.44
N ARG A 15 -12.98 -9.61 21.14
CA ARG A 15 -13.55 -8.88 19.99
C ARG A 15 -13.19 -9.55 18.67
N LEU A 16 -11.95 -10.01 18.53
CA LEU A 16 -11.51 -10.72 17.33
C LEU A 16 -12.28 -12.03 17.16
N GLU A 17 -12.44 -12.81 18.23
CA GLU A 17 -13.16 -14.09 18.18
C GLU A 17 -14.65 -13.90 17.89
N ARG A 18 -15.30 -12.92 18.52
CA ARG A 18 -16.70 -12.57 18.20
C ARG A 18 -16.85 -12.20 16.74
N ALA A 19 -15.94 -11.40 16.18
CA ALA A 19 -15.94 -11.03 14.78
C ALA A 19 -15.75 -12.24 13.85
N ARG A 20 -14.89 -13.21 14.21
CA ARG A 20 -14.71 -14.46 13.44
C ARG A 20 -15.98 -15.30 13.45
N ILE A 21 -16.63 -15.45 14.60
CA ILE A 21 -17.89 -16.19 14.72
C ILE A 21 -19.00 -15.51 13.90
N GLU A 22 -19.11 -14.18 13.95
CA GLU A 22 -20.07 -13.42 13.15
C GLU A 22 -19.82 -13.55 11.65
N GLU A 23 -18.56 -13.59 11.23
CA GLU A 23 -18.16 -13.83 9.85
C GLU A 23 -18.51 -15.26 9.40
N GLU A 24 -18.25 -16.27 10.25
CA GLU A 24 -18.57 -17.66 9.97
C GLU A 24 -20.08 -17.93 9.87
N LYS A 25 -20.89 -17.22 10.66
CA LYS A 25 -22.36 -17.27 10.54
C LYS A 25 -22.87 -16.81 9.17
N LYS A 26 -22.10 -15.99 8.44
CA LYS A 26 -22.45 -15.53 7.07
C LYS A 26 -22.11 -16.56 6.00
N TYR A 27 -21.34 -17.61 6.31
CA TYR A 27 -21.00 -18.63 5.35
C TYR A 27 -22.15 -19.59 5.09
N LEU A 28 -22.27 -20.03 3.84
CA LEU A 28 -23.18 -21.09 3.47
C LEU A 28 -22.77 -22.39 4.17
N LYS A 29 -23.78 -23.09 4.73
CA LYS A 29 -23.58 -24.40 5.38
C LYS A 29 -23.12 -25.46 4.38
N GLU A 30 -23.62 -25.38 3.16
CA GLU A 30 -23.28 -26.29 2.07
C GLU A 30 -22.87 -25.47 0.85
N LEU A 31 -21.71 -25.82 0.29
CA LEU A 31 -21.18 -25.22 -0.93
C LEU A 31 -21.44 -26.15 -2.11
N SER A 32 -21.72 -25.59 -3.28
CA SER A 32 -21.79 -26.38 -4.52
C SER A 32 -20.45 -27.10 -4.77
N ILE A 33 -20.48 -28.22 -5.49
CA ILE A 33 -19.27 -29.00 -5.83
C ILE A 33 -18.23 -28.10 -6.53
N GLN A 34 -18.71 -27.22 -7.42
CA GLN A 34 -17.88 -26.23 -8.10
C GLN A 34 -17.26 -25.21 -7.12
N ALA A 35 -18.03 -24.67 -6.19
CA ALA A 35 -17.55 -23.74 -5.17
C ALA A 35 -16.51 -24.39 -4.24
N GLN A 36 -16.73 -25.64 -3.83
CA GLN A 36 -15.76 -26.40 -3.03
C GLN A 36 -14.43 -26.61 -3.78
N SER A 37 -14.50 -26.98 -5.06
CA SER A 37 -13.30 -27.14 -5.89
C SER A 37 -12.53 -25.81 -6.05
N SER A 38 -13.25 -24.70 -6.23
CA SER A 38 -12.67 -23.36 -6.34
C SER A 38 -12.00 -22.92 -5.03
N VAL A 39 -12.63 -23.18 -3.88
CA VAL A 39 -12.03 -22.90 -2.56
C VAL A 39 -10.78 -23.73 -2.36
N LYS A 40 -10.80 -25.03 -2.68
CA LYS A 40 -9.62 -25.90 -2.56
C LYS A 40 -8.47 -25.42 -3.45
N LYS A 41 -8.78 -25.01 -4.68
CA LYS A 41 -7.80 -24.44 -5.60
C LYS A 41 -7.16 -23.17 -5.04
N LEU A 42 -7.98 -22.26 -4.53
CA LEU A 42 -7.50 -21.02 -3.91
C LEU A 42 -6.67 -21.28 -2.64
N GLN A 43 -7.01 -22.29 -1.84
CA GLN A 43 -6.19 -22.70 -0.69
C GLN A 43 -4.80 -23.19 -1.13
N GLN A 44 -4.72 -23.98 -2.20
CA GLN A 44 -3.43 -24.41 -2.77
C GLN A 44 -2.61 -23.22 -3.27
N ASP A 45 -3.24 -22.27 -3.96
CA ASP A 45 -2.58 -21.05 -4.42
C ASP A 45 -2.05 -20.22 -3.25
N LYS A 46 -2.81 -20.15 -2.14
CA LYS A 46 -2.36 -19.49 -0.91
C LYS A 46 -1.13 -20.17 -0.32
N GLU A 47 -1.15 -21.48 -0.19
CA GLU A 47 0.01 -22.26 0.31
C GLU A 47 1.25 -22.05 -0.56
N VAL A 48 1.08 -21.90 -1.88
CA VAL A 48 2.18 -21.55 -2.79
C VAL A 48 2.78 -20.19 -2.44
N LEU A 49 1.98 -19.17 -2.14
CA LEU A 49 2.49 -17.85 -1.76
C LEU A 49 3.14 -17.85 -0.37
N GLU A 50 2.59 -18.60 0.58
CA GLU A 50 3.11 -18.67 1.95
C GLU A 50 4.48 -19.33 2.05
N LYS A 51 4.88 -20.14 1.07
CA LYS A 51 6.26 -20.67 0.97
C LYS A 51 7.31 -19.59 0.72
N ARG A 52 6.92 -18.43 0.17
CA ARG A 52 7.81 -17.32 -0.20
C ARG A 52 7.21 -15.97 0.21
N PRO A 53 7.11 -15.70 1.53
CA PRO A 53 6.42 -14.51 2.03
C PRO A 53 7.10 -13.20 1.65
N GLU A 54 8.39 -13.24 1.33
CA GLU A 54 9.15 -12.09 0.84
C GLU A 54 8.58 -11.52 -0.46
N LEU A 55 8.11 -12.37 -1.38
CA LEU A 55 7.72 -11.95 -2.73
C LEU A 55 6.46 -11.09 -2.72
N TYR A 56 5.40 -11.54 -2.05
CA TYR A 56 4.16 -10.75 -2.02
C TYR A 56 4.27 -9.52 -1.10
N ARG A 57 5.12 -9.56 -0.06
CA ARG A 57 5.40 -8.39 0.79
C ARG A 57 6.17 -7.32 0.02
N GLU A 58 7.14 -7.73 -0.78
CA GLU A 58 7.89 -6.83 -1.65
C GLU A 58 7.00 -6.25 -2.74
N LEU A 59 6.16 -7.07 -3.37
CA LEU A 59 5.16 -6.62 -4.35
C LEU A 59 4.26 -5.51 -3.79
N THR A 60 3.69 -5.72 -2.60
CA THR A 60 2.88 -4.69 -1.91
C THR A 60 3.71 -3.42 -1.61
N ARG A 61 4.93 -3.57 -1.10
CA ARG A 61 5.80 -2.41 -0.78
C ARG A 61 6.14 -1.59 -2.03
N CYS A 62 6.49 -2.27 -3.12
CA CYS A 62 6.79 -1.63 -4.40
C CYS A 62 5.55 -0.97 -4.99
N ALA A 63 4.36 -1.58 -4.88
CA ALA A 63 3.11 -0.96 -5.30
C ALA A 63 2.85 0.37 -4.55
N VAL A 64 2.96 0.37 -3.22
CA VAL A 64 2.80 1.58 -2.41
C VAL A 64 3.82 2.65 -2.82
N SER A 65 5.07 2.26 -2.99
CA SER A 65 6.15 3.17 -3.38
C SER A 65 5.91 3.80 -4.76
N LYS A 66 5.46 3.00 -5.73
CA LYS A 66 5.08 3.46 -7.07
C LYS A 66 3.91 4.44 -7.01
N ARG A 67 2.84 4.13 -6.25
CA ARG A 67 1.71 5.07 -6.08
C ARG A 67 2.12 6.40 -5.48
N VAL A 68 2.94 6.38 -4.43
CA VAL A 68 3.44 7.62 -3.81
C VAL A 68 4.29 8.40 -4.81
N ALA A 69 5.13 7.72 -5.59
CA ALA A 69 5.93 8.37 -6.62
C ALA A 69 5.03 9.00 -7.70
N ASP A 70 4.03 8.27 -8.20
CA ASP A 70 3.12 8.68 -9.27
C ASP A 70 2.22 9.85 -8.87
N ALA A 71 1.72 9.85 -7.63
CA ALA A 71 0.90 10.93 -7.08
C ALA A 71 1.61 12.28 -6.99
N ILE A 72 2.95 12.31 -6.97
CA ILE A 72 3.70 13.57 -6.96
C ILE A 72 3.67 14.18 -8.36
N SER A 73 3.01 15.33 -8.48
CA SER A 73 2.98 16.10 -9.71
C SER A 73 4.36 16.70 -10.02
N PRO A 74 4.74 16.82 -11.31
CA PRO A 74 5.99 17.47 -11.69
C PRO A 74 6.03 18.94 -11.24
N THR A 75 4.90 19.63 -11.28
CA THR A 75 4.75 21.02 -10.85
C THR A 75 5.12 21.21 -9.38
N PHE A 76 4.66 20.31 -8.49
CA PHE A 76 4.99 20.39 -7.06
C PHE A 76 6.51 20.35 -6.83
N ARG A 77 7.25 19.53 -7.58
CA ARG A 77 8.72 19.46 -7.48
C ARG A 77 9.39 20.75 -7.92
N ILE A 78 8.92 21.34 -9.01
CA ILE A 78 9.46 22.61 -9.53
C ILE A 78 9.19 23.73 -8.52
N VAL A 79 7.97 23.81 -8.00
CA VAL A 79 7.59 24.82 -6.99
C VAL A 79 8.43 24.66 -5.71
N ALA A 80 8.56 23.43 -5.19
CA ALA A 80 9.39 23.17 -4.02
C ALA A 80 10.86 23.55 -4.24
N LEU A 81 11.39 23.32 -5.45
CA LEU A 81 12.75 23.72 -5.83
C LEU A 81 12.90 25.25 -5.87
N LEU A 82 11.94 25.96 -6.45
CA LEU A 82 11.97 27.44 -6.50
C LEU A 82 11.91 28.05 -5.10
N ILE A 83 11.02 27.53 -4.23
CA ILE A 83 10.92 27.96 -2.84
C ILE A 83 12.22 27.68 -2.08
N LEU A 84 12.85 26.52 -2.33
CA LEU A 84 14.15 26.17 -1.75
C LEU A 84 15.25 27.16 -2.15
N ILE A 85 15.34 27.48 -3.45
CA ILE A 85 16.31 28.47 -3.95
C ILE A 85 16.07 29.83 -3.31
N ALA A 86 14.82 30.29 -3.26
CA ALA A 86 14.46 31.56 -2.61
C ALA A 86 14.84 31.58 -1.12
N ALA A 87 14.59 30.49 -0.39
CA ALA A 87 14.95 30.38 1.02
C ALA A 87 16.47 30.47 1.24
N ILE A 88 17.26 29.80 0.38
CA ILE A 88 18.72 29.88 0.42
C ILE A 88 19.19 31.31 0.14
N LEU A 89 18.60 31.99 -0.84
CA LEU A 89 18.91 33.40 -1.13
C LEU A 89 18.58 34.31 0.07
N CYS A 90 17.44 34.12 0.72
CA CYS A 90 17.07 34.85 1.94
C CYS A 90 18.08 34.61 3.08
N CYS A 91 18.52 33.36 3.29
CA CYS A 91 19.52 33.03 4.29
C CYS A 91 20.88 33.68 3.98
N VAL A 92 21.35 33.59 2.74
CA VAL A 92 22.62 34.20 2.32
C VAL A 92 22.57 35.72 2.47
N PHE A 93 21.50 36.35 2.00
CA PHE A 93 21.31 37.79 2.14
C PHE A 93 21.28 38.22 3.61
N GLY A 94 20.46 37.56 4.44
CA GLY A 94 20.37 37.86 5.88
C GLY A 94 21.72 37.68 6.59
N ALA A 95 22.48 36.64 6.26
CA ALA A 95 23.80 36.40 6.84
C ALA A 95 24.84 37.47 6.44
N VAL A 96 24.90 37.83 5.14
CA VAL A 96 25.84 38.85 4.65
C VAL A 96 25.54 40.22 5.27
N SER A 97 24.27 40.60 5.33
CA SER A 97 23.84 41.89 5.91
C SER A 97 24.13 41.96 7.42
N LEU A 98 23.95 40.86 8.16
CA LEU A 98 24.35 40.77 9.58
C LEU A 98 25.86 40.95 9.77
N ILE A 99 26.69 40.32 8.94
CA ILE A 99 28.16 40.43 9.02
C ILE A 99 28.63 41.86 8.72
N ARG A 100 28.01 42.52 7.73
CA ARG A 100 28.32 43.90 7.36
C ARG A 100 27.75 44.94 8.32
N LYS A 101 26.94 44.53 9.31
CA LYS A 101 26.18 45.42 10.22
C LYS A 101 25.30 46.43 9.47
N GLU A 102 24.86 46.07 8.27
CA GLU A 102 24.01 46.90 7.42
C GLU A 102 22.58 46.36 7.49
N GLY A 103 21.66 47.16 8.04
CA GLY A 103 20.22 46.91 7.97
C GLY A 103 19.61 46.23 9.21
N ASP A 104 18.64 46.92 9.80
CA ASP A 104 17.87 46.48 10.98
C ASP A 104 17.05 45.20 10.72
N PHE A 105 16.75 44.90 9.45
CA PHE A 105 15.90 43.76 9.07
C PHE A 105 16.64 42.45 8.79
N SER A 106 17.96 42.42 8.92
CA SER A 106 18.81 41.30 8.49
C SER A 106 18.50 39.98 9.21
N ILE A 107 18.13 40.05 10.48
CA ILE A 107 17.75 38.87 11.28
C ILE A 107 16.44 38.23 10.80
N TYR A 108 15.49 39.03 10.32
CA TYR A 108 14.19 38.53 9.86
C TYR A 108 14.33 37.74 8.55
N PHE A 109 15.15 38.21 7.61
CA PHE A 109 15.44 37.46 6.38
C PHE A 109 16.11 36.12 6.66
N LEU A 110 17.05 36.09 7.61
CA LEU A 110 17.71 34.85 8.02
C LEU A 110 16.73 33.87 8.67
N MET A 111 15.92 34.33 9.63
CA MET A 111 14.91 33.52 10.30
C MET A 111 13.85 33.01 9.33
N PHE A 112 13.40 33.85 8.40
CA PHE A 112 12.41 33.49 7.39
C PHE A 112 12.94 32.42 6.42
N GLY A 113 14.17 32.57 5.94
CA GLY A 113 14.82 31.55 5.11
C GLY A 113 14.94 30.20 5.84
N PHE A 114 15.38 30.21 7.11
CA PHE A 114 15.43 28.98 7.92
C PHE A 114 14.05 28.37 8.17
N SER A 115 13.03 29.19 8.43
CA SER A 115 11.65 28.73 8.63
C SER A 115 11.13 27.98 7.39
N ILE A 116 11.37 28.52 6.19
CA ILE A 116 11.01 27.85 4.94
C ILE A 116 11.80 26.54 4.78
N LEU A 117 13.10 26.53 5.07
CA LEU A 117 13.92 25.31 4.99
C LEU A 117 13.41 24.21 5.93
N PHE A 118 13.12 24.54 7.18
CA PHE A 118 12.54 23.59 8.13
C PHE A 118 11.16 23.12 7.71
N SER A 119 10.34 23.99 7.15
CA SER A 119 9.01 23.63 6.63
C SER A 119 9.11 22.65 5.45
N LEU A 120 10.01 22.90 4.50
CA LEU A 120 10.27 21.99 3.38
C LEU A 120 10.80 20.62 3.85
N MET A 121 11.62 20.59 4.90
CA MET A 121 12.10 19.34 5.50
C MET A 121 10.97 18.58 6.20
N ALA A 122 10.16 19.26 7.02
CA ALA A 122 9.02 18.66 7.69
C ALA A 122 7.97 18.12 6.71
N ALA A 123 7.74 18.83 5.61
CA ALA A 123 6.84 18.40 4.53
C ALA A 123 7.44 17.28 3.64
N GLY A 124 8.72 16.93 3.80
CA GLY A 124 9.42 16.02 2.89
C GLY A 124 9.44 16.50 1.43
N ALA A 125 9.32 17.82 1.22
CA ALA A 125 9.25 18.46 -0.09
C ALA A 125 10.63 18.73 -0.69
N LEU A 126 11.71 18.49 0.08
CA LEU A 126 13.07 18.57 -0.43
C LEU A 126 13.26 17.56 -1.58
N PRO A 127 13.98 17.96 -2.65
CA PRO A 127 14.34 17.04 -3.72
C PRO A 127 15.24 15.92 -3.16
N SER A 128 14.63 14.79 -2.80
CA SER A 128 15.34 13.61 -2.29
C SER A 128 15.39 12.54 -3.38
N GLY A 129 16.58 12.01 -3.65
CA GLY A 129 16.79 10.95 -4.64
C GLY A 129 16.00 9.66 -4.36
N LYS A 130 15.48 9.49 -3.14
CA LYS A 130 14.68 8.34 -2.71
C LYS A 130 13.25 8.33 -3.27
N ARG A 131 12.80 9.39 -3.93
CA ARG A 131 11.43 9.53 -4.50
C ARG A 131 11.42 9.62 -6.03
N ASN A 132 12.35 8.90 -6.67
CA ASN A 132 12.45 8.88 -8.12
C ASN A 132 11.40 7.96 -8.75
N LYS A 133 10.54 8.51 -9.62
CA LYS A 133 9.51 7.75 -10.35
C LYS A 133 10.11 6.60 -11.15
N LYS A 134 11.26 6.83 -11.79
CA LYS A 134 11.95 5.79 -12.59
C LYS A 134 12.40 4.62 -11.73
N GLU A 135 12.91 4.90 -10.54
CA GLU A 135 13.37 3.87 -9.61
C GLU A 135 12.19 3.09 -9.03
N ALA A 136 11.11 3.78 -8.64
CA ALA A 136 9.90 3.13 -8.14
C ALA A 136 9.24 2.24 -9.22
N LEU A 137 9.26 2.68 -10.49
CA LEU A 137 8.81 1.87 -11.61
C LEU A 137 9.68 0.62 -11.79
N LYS A 138 11.01 0.80 -11.83
CA LYS A 138 11.96 -0.31 -11.95
C LYS A 138 11.81 -1.34 -10.82
N GLN A 139 11.61 -0.88 -9.59
CA GLN A 139 11.39 -1.76 -8.44
C GLN A 139 10.06 -2.51 -8.52
N TRP A 140 9.00 -1.85 -9.00
CA TRP A 140 7.72 -2.51 -9.28
C TRP A 140 7.88 -3.59 -10.35
N ASP A 141 8.49 -3.27 -11.48
CA ASP A 141 8.68 -4.20 -12.59
C ASP A 141 9.52 -5.42 -12.16
N ALA A 142 10.59 -5.19 -11.38
CA ALA A 142 11.42 -6.26 -10.82
C ALA A 142 10.65 -7.15 -9.83
N ALA A 143 9.81 -6.58 -8.95
CA ALA A 143 9.00 -7.34 -8.01
C ALA A 143 7.93 -8.17 -8.72
N GLU A 144 7.27 -7.60 -9.73
CA GLU A 144 6.30 -8.31 -10.56
C GLU A 144 6.96 -9.44 -11.35
N GLU A 145 8.15 -9.20 -11.91
CA GLU A 145 8.93 -10.21 -12.62
C GLU A 145 9.39 -11.33 -11.68
N ALA A 146 9.85 -11.01 -10.46
CA ALA A 146 10.20 -12.00 -9.45
C ALA A 146 9.00 -12.89 -9.08
N MET A 147 7.83 -12.28 -8.88
CA MET A 147 6.58 -13.02 -8.62
C MET A 147 6.18 -13.89 -9.82
N ARG A 148 6.25 -13.35 -11.04
CA ARG A 148 5.95 -14.06 -12.29
C ARG A 148 6.88 -15.27 -12.47
N ASN A 149 8.17 -15.09 -12.23
CA ASN A 149 9.16 -16.17 -12.31
C ASN A 149 8.91 -17.23 -11.24
N TYR A 150 8.54 -16.82 -10.02
CA TYR A 150 8.15 -17.76 -8.98
C TYR A 150 6.92 -18.58 -9.36
N LEU A 151 5.90 -17.95 -9.94
CA LEU A 151 4.66 -18.62 -10.33
C LEU A 151 4.76 -19.39 -11.66
N LYS A 152 5.82 -19.19 -12.43
CA LYS A 152 6.03 -19.85 -13.72
C LYS A 152 6.01 -21.37 -13.57
N GLY A 153 5.17 -22.02 -14.37
CA GLY A 153 5.00 -23.48 -14.35
C GLY A 153 4.19 -24.00 -13.16
N LYS A 154 3.74 -23.12 -12.26
CA LYS A 154 2.70 -23.45 -11.27
C LYS A 154 1.36 -23.15 -11.90
N ASP A 155 0.41 -24.07 -11.75
CA ASP A 155 -0.99 -23.83 -12.08
C ASP A 155 -1.56 -22.87 -11.03
N PHE A 156 -1.36 -21.56 -11.22
CA PHE A 156 -1.75 -20.52 -10.26
C PHE A 156 -2.85 -19.65 -10.87
N SER A 157 -3.91 -19.39 -10.10
CA SER A 157 -5.17 -18.88 -10.66
C SER A 157 -5.22 -17.37 -10.85
N LEU A 158 -4.32 -16.61 -10.19
CA LEU A 158 -4.31 -15.15 -10.24
C LEU A 158 -3.16 -14.60 -11.09
N PRO A 159 -3.34 -13.44 -11.74
CA PRO A 159 -2.22 -12.74 -12.34
C PRO A 159 -1.11 -12.44 -11.30
N PRO A 160 0.18 -12.54 -11.67
CA PRO A 160 1.29 -12.29 -10.74
C PRO A 160 1.22 -10.95 -10.01
N ALA A 161 0.73 -9.90 -10.68
CA ALA A 161 0.59 -8.56 -10.10
C ALA A 161 -0.41 -8.48 -8.93
N TYR A 162 -1.30 -9.46 -8.77
CA TYR A 162 -2.29 -9.52 -7.68
C TYR A 162 -2.07 -10.69 -6.73
N ALA A 163 -0.96 -11.41 -6.89
CA ALA A 163 -0.63 -12.60 -6.14
C ALA A 163 -0.29 -12.25 -4.68
N HIS A 164 -1.32 -12.21 -3.84
CA HIS A 164 -1.22 -11.90 -2.42
C HIS A 164 -2.19 -12.78 -1.60
N PRO A 165 -1.77 -13.33 -0.44
CA PRO A 165 -2.64 -14.19 0.37
C PRO A 165 -3.98 -13.54 0.74
N SER A 166 -3.99 -12.25 1.10
CA SER A 166 -5.23 -11.52 1.40
C SER A 166 -6.18 -11.37 0.20
N SER A 167 -5.68 -11.32 -1.04
CA SER A 167 -6.54 -11.35 -2.24
C SER A 167 -7.28 -12.69 -2.30
N ILE A 168 -6.55 -13.78 -2.10
CA ILE A 168 -7.06 -15.14 -2.11
C ILE A 168 -8.06 -15.36 -0.97
N GLU A 169 -7.75 -14.90 0.24
CA GLU A 169 -8.64 -15.01 1.40
C GLU A 169 -9.98 -14.30 1.18
N ARG A 170 -9.97 -13.12 0.57
CA ARG A 170 -11.20 -12.40 0.21
C ARG A 170 -11.99 -13.15 -0.86
N MET A 171 -11.33 -13.73 -1.86
CA MET A 171 -12.01 -14.55 -2.87
C MET A 171 -12.63 -15.81 -2.26
N ILE A 172 -11.91 -16.51 -1.37
CA ILE A 172 -12.45 -17.66 -0.62
C ILE A 172 -13.66 -17.22 0.21
N ARG A 173 -13.58 -16.07 0.89
CA ARG A 173 -14.68 -15.51 1.69
C ARG A 173 -15.91 -15.25 0.82
N SER A 174 -15.74 -14.62 -0.35
CA SER A 174 -16.83 -14.38 -1.30
C SER A 174 -17.49 -15.67 -1.77
N ILE A 175 -16.71 -16.71 -2.05
CA ILE A 175 -17.26 -18.03 -2.43
C ILE A 175 -18.00 -18.67 -1.26
N ARG A 176 -17.42 -18.64 -0.06
CA ARG A 176 -18.06 -19.19 1.15
C ARG A 176 -19.35 -18.47 1.53
N MET A 177 -19.46 -17.17 1.24
CA MET A 177 -20.69 -16.39 1.40
C MET A 177 -21.70 -16.59 0.27
N GLY A 178 -21.38 -17.39 -0.75
CA GLY A 178 -22.26 -17.62 -1.91
C GLY A 178 -22.33 -16.46 -2.90
N ARG A 179 -21.42 -15.48 -2.81
CA ARG A 179 -21.36 -14.34 -3.75
C ARG A 179 -20.68 -14.69 -5.07
N ALA A 180 -19.97 -15.82 -5.12
CA ALA A 180 -19.31 -16.36 -6.31
C ALA A 180 -19.24 -17.89 -6.25
N GLN A 181 -19.18 -18.56 -7.40
CA GLN A 181 -19.02 -20.02 -7.50
C GLN A 181 -17.70 -20.46 -8.10
N SER A 182 -17.08 -19.61 -8.94
CA SER A 182 -15.81 -19.88 -9.62
C SER A 182 -14.69 -18.95 -9.17
N VAL A 183 -13.44 -19.35 -9.43
CA VAL A 183 -12.26 -18.52 -9.15
C VAL A 183 -12.30 -17.20 -9.94
N SER A 184 -12.67 -17.25 -11.23
CA SER A 184 -12.76 -16.06 -12.08
C SER A 184 -13.83 -15.08 -11.59
N GLU A 185 -15.01 -15.59 -11.21
CA GLU A 185 -16.09 -14.77 -10.67
C GLU A 185 -15.70 -14.13 -9.33
N ALA A 186 -15.07 -14.89 -8.44
CA ALA A 186 -14.58 -14.37 -7.17
C ALA A 186 -13.52 -13.28 -7.37
N PHE A 187 -12.68 -13.40 -8.41
CA PHE A 187 -11.67 -12.40 -8.74
C PHE A 187 -12.28 -11.12 -9.31
N LEU A 188 -13.30 -11.23 -10.17
CA LEU A 188 -14.06 -10.07 -10.65
C LEU A 188 -14.72 -9.33 -9.50
N LEU A 189 -15.38 -10.07 -8.61
CA LEU A 189 -16.02 -9.50 -7.42
C LEU A 189 -15.00 -8.83 -6.48
N LEU A 190 -13.80 -9.40 -6.32
CA LEU A 190 -12.73 -8.77 -5.57
C LEU A 190 -12.34 -7.40 -6.16
N LYS A 191 -12.24 -7.29 -7.49
CA LYS A 191 -11.95 -6.01 -8.15
C LYS A 191 -13.07 -4.99 -7.90
N GLU A 192 -14.33 -5.41 -7.99
CA GLU A 192 -15.50 -4.54 -7.74
C GLU A 192 -15.54 -4.07 -6.28
N ASP A 193 -15.40 -4.98 -5.32
CA ASP A 193 -15.36 -4.66 -3.89
C ASP A 193 -14.22 -3.67 -3.58
N LEU A 194 -13.02 -3.87 -4.14
CA LEU A 194 -11.89 -2.96 -3.94
C LEU A 194 -12.09 -1.57 -4.58
N ARG A 195 -12.81 -1.50 -5.70
CA ARG A 195 -13.20 -0.23 -6.34
C ARG A 195 -14.24 0.53 -5.52
N ALA A 196 -15.18 -0.18 -4.89
CA ALA A 196 -16.24 0.42 -4.08
C ALA A 196 -15.73 1.03 -2.76
N LEU A 197 -14.64 0.49 -2.21
CA LEU A 197 -14.09 0.95 -0.93
C LEU A 197 -13.40 2.30 -1.04
N ASN A 198 -14.02 3.39 -0.61
CA ASN A 198 -13.39 4.72 -0.59
C ASN A 198 -13.17 5.22 0.85
N ALA A 199 -12.65 6.45 1.01
CA ALA A 199 -12.32 7.02 2.32
C ALA A 199 -13.54 7.11 3.25
N ASP A 200 -14.74 7.20 2.69
CA ASP A 200 -16.00 7.37 3.43
C ASP A 200 -16.67 6.04 3.81
N VAL A 201 -16.09 4.90 3.42
CA VAL A 201 -16.68 3.58 3.69
C VAL A 201 -16.12 3.01 5.00
N GLU A 202 -16.99 2.86 5.99
CA GLU A 202 -16.65 2.18 7.24
C GLU A 202 -16.45 0.68 7.00
N VAL A 203 -15.29 0.17 7.40
CA VAL A 203 -14.94 -1.25 7.27
C VAL A 203 -14.43 -1.79 8.58
N THR A 204 -14.49 -3.11 8.74
CA THR A 204 -13.90 -3.77 9.90
C THR A 204 -12.37 -3.61 9.89
N ARG A 205 -11.72 -3.69 11.06
CA ARG A 205 -10.26 -3.62 11.16
C ARG A 205 -9.57 -4.66 10.27
N LYS A 206 -10.09 -5.88 10.24
CA LYS A 206 -9.57 -6.98 9.40
C LYS A 206 -9.62 -6.61 7.92
N GLU A 207 -10.77 -6.12 7.44
CA GLU A 207 -10.93 -5.67 6.07
C GLU A 207 -10.03 -4.48 5.76
N TYR A 208 -9.88 -3.53 6.68
CA TYR A 208 -8.97 -2.39 6.52
C TYR A 208 -7.51 -2.85 6.31
N GLU A 209 -7.01 -3.75 7.16
CA GLU A 209 -5.66 -4.30 7.04
C GLU A 209 -5.46 -5.05 5.72
N GLU A 210 -6.44 -5.86 5.29
CA GLU A 210 -6.43 -6.54 4.00
C GLU A 210 -6.42 -5.55 2.82
N VAL A 211 -7.24 -4.50 2.88
CA VAL A 211 -7.36 -3.48 1.83
C VAL A 211 -6.05 -2.72 1.68
N ILE A 212 -5.42 -2.30 2.77
CA ILE A 212 -4.11 -1.63 2.71
C ILE A 212 -3.07 -2.54 2.07
N ALA A 213 -3.09 -3.84 2.39
CA ALA A 213 -2.13 -4.78 1.86
C ALA A 213 -2.28 -4.98 0.34
N ILE A 214 -3.51 -5.04 -0.18
CA ILE A 214 -3.74 -5.45 -1.57
C ILE A 214 -4.10 -4.30 -2.52
N LYS A 215 -4.91 -3.34 -2.08
CA LYS A 215 -5.45 -2.27 -2.94
C LYS A 215 -4.38 -1.46 -3.67
N PRO A 216 -3.19 -1.17 -3.10
CA PRO A 216 -2.12 -0.52 -3.84
C PRO A 216 -1.74 -1.25 -5.14
N MET A 217 -1.66 -2.58 -5.13
CA MET A 217 -1.33 -3.37 -6.33
C MET A 217 -2.40 -3.24 -7.41
N PHE A 218 -3.68 -3.30 -7.03
CA PHE A 218 -4.81 -3.13 -7.95
C PHE A 218 -4.86 -1.75 -8.60
N LEU A 219 -4.48 -0.70 -7.86
CA LEU A 219 -4.48 0.67 -8.37
C LEU A 219 -3.27 0.97 -9.25
N VAL A 220 -2.13 0.31 -9.03
CA VAL A 220 -0.93 0.50 -9.86
C VAL A 220 -1.09 -0.11 -11.26
N THR A 221 -1.91 -1.14 -11.39
CA THR A 221 -2.20 -1.83 -12.66
C THR A 221 -3.55 -1.45 -13.25
N ASP A 222 -4.22 -0.43 -12.72
CA ASP A 222 -5.54 0.03 -13.15
C ASP A 222 -6.61 -1.09 -13.25
N TYR A 223 -6.48 -2.12 -12.41
CA TYR A 223 -7.33 -3.32 -12.42
C TYR A 223 -7.35 -4.12 -13.75
N GLN A 224 -6.40 -3.87 -14.66
CA GLN A 224 -6.44 -4.40 -16.03
C GLN A 224 -5.97 -5.85 -16.18
N ALA A 225 -5.07 -6.32 -15.30
CA ALA A 225 -4.56 -7.70 -15.36
C ALA A 225 -5.63 -8.78 -15.10
#